data_AF-A0A2V5TVG5-F1
#
_entry.id   AF-A0A2V5TVG5-F1
#
_cell.length_a   1.000
_cell.length_b   1.000
_cell.length_c   1.000
_cell.angle_alpha   90.00
_cell.angle_beta   90.00
_cell.angle_gamma   90.00
#
_symmetry.space_group_name_H-M   'P 1'
#
loop_
_entity.id
_entity.type
_entity.pdbx_description
1 polymer ?
#
loop_
_entity_poly.entity_id
_entity_poly.type
_entity_poly.pdbx_seq_one_letter_code
_entity_poly.pdbx_strand_id
1 'polypeptide(L)'
;EARNVWGFQISVSAPKQNLAQLYRFCFLMLGDSGKAQEVFQRTLHEATRRAAREGLPNERFWLFRDARWRCLEASETDLQAEPLEIEEQEITAGTASQIERLEPIQLAIWISAAPEPQRTALAFFYLDEFDHREIADLAELKLSELSRLLAVGRRQFQAWLGATFPERPPV
;
A
#
# COMPACT_ATOMS: atom_id res chain seq x y z
N GLU A 1 -18.12 24.96 -39.03
CA GLU A 1 -16.95 25.10 -39.93
C GLU A 1 -15.69 24.73 -39.19
N ALA A 2 -14.94 23.78 -39.73
CA ALA A 2 -13.70 23.29 -39.15
C ALA A 2 -12.51 24.08 -39.71
N ARG A 3 -11.57 24.48 -38.85
CA ARG A 3 -10.21 24.90 -39.25
C ARG A 3 -9.19 24.14 -38.42
N ASN A 4 -8.62 23.13 -39.07
CA ASN A 4 -7.43 22.40 -38.64
C ASN A 4 -6.20 23.21 -39.03
N VAL A 5 -5.34 23.53 -38.07
CA VAL A 5 -3.92 23.82 -38.32
C VAL A 5 -3.15 23.21 -37.13
N TRP A 6 -2.30 22.23 -37.43
CA TRP A 6 -1.47 21.43 -36.49
C TRP A 6 -2.22 20.32 -35.74
N GLY A 7 -2.36 19.19 -36.43
CA GLY A 7 -2.86 17.94 -35.87
C GLY A 7 -1.90 17.34 -34.85
N PHE A 8 -2.30 17.41 -33.58
CA PHE A 8 -2.19 16.33 -32.61
C PHE A 8 -3.08 16.70 -31.42
N GLN A 9 -4.37 16.35 -31.47
CA GLN A 9 -5.16 16.31 -30.24
C GLN A 9 -4.76 15.02 -29.50
N ILE A 10 -3.72 15.09 -28.66
CA ILE A 10 -3.56 14.09 -27.59
C ILE A 10 -4.61 14.43 -26.54
N SER A 11 -5.84 14.01 -26.80
CA SER A 11 -6.82 13.79 -25.74
C SER A 11 -6.58 12.38 -25.19
N VAL A 12 -5.44 12.16 -24.55
CA VAL A 12 -5.28 11.09 -23.57
C VAL A 12 -5.23 11.80 -22.24
N SER A 13 -6.39 11.95 -21.61
CA SER A 13 -6.42 12.25 -20.18
C SER A 13 -5.62 11.14 -19.51
N ALA A 14 -4.35 11.39 -19.19
CA ALA A 14 -3.56 10.45 -18.42
C ALA A 14 -4.40 10.05 -17.20
N PRO A 15 -4.46 8.75 -16.83
CA PRO A 15 -5.18 8.33 -15.64
C PRO A 15 -4.74 9.23 -14.49
N LYS A 16 -5.70 9.89 -13.82
CA LYS A 16 -5.39 10.85 -12.76
C LYS A 16 -4.61 10.13 -11.67
N GLN A 17 -3.30 10.29 -11.68
CA GLN A 17 -2.42 9.66 -10.71
C GLN A 17 -2.67 10.33 -9.36
N ASN A 18 -3.17 9.55 -8.39
CA ASN A 18 -3.50 10.07 -7.07
C ASN A 18 -2.20 10.16 -6.23
N LEU A 19 -1.47 11.27 -6.37
CA LEU A 19 -0.18 11.48 -5.72
C LEU A 19 -0.27 11.39 -4.18
N ALA A 20 -1.37 11.85 -3.60
CA ALA A 20 -1.60 11.73 -2.16
C ALA A 20 -1.67 10.25 -1.72
N GLN A 21 -2.33 9.42 -2.54
CA GLN A 21 -2.42 7.99 -2.28
C GLN A 21 -1.12 7.24 -2.60
N LEU A 22 -0.33 7.74 -3.55
CA LEU A 22 1.02 7.21 -3.78
C LEU A 22 1.92 7.42 -2.56
N TYR A 23 1.88 8.61 -1.95
CA TYR A 23 2.60 8.86 -0.69
C TYR A 23 2.08 7.96 0.45
N ARG A 24 0.75 7.86 0.62
CA ARG A 24 0.14 6.97 1.62
C ARG A 24 0.54 5.51 1.40
N PHE A 25 0.60 5.05 0.16
CA PHE A 25 1.10 3.72 -0.17
C PHE A 25 2.53 3.51 0.34
N CYS A 26 3.45 4.41 -0.01
CA CYS A 26 4.83 4.35 0.47
C CYS A 26 4.91 4.35 2.00
N PHE A 27 4.04 5.12 2.65
CA PHE A 27 3.96 5.18 4.10
C PHE A 27 3.46 3.88 4.74
N LEU A 28 2.42 3.26 4.19
CA LEU A 28 1.93 1.96 4.66
C LEU A 28 2.98 0.86 4.46
N MET A 29 3.70 0.88 3.35
CA MET A 29 4.76 -0.10 3.07
C MET A 29 5.96 0.01 4.01
N LEU A 30 6.32 1.22 4.42
CA LEU A 30 7.59 1.48 5.11
C LEU A 30 7.44 1.79 6.60
N GLY A 31 6.25 2.18 7.07
CA GLY A 31 5.99 2.52 8.47
C GLY A 31 6.72 3.78 8.99
N ASP A 32 7.59 4.38 8.17
CA ASP A 32 8.42 5.54 8.49
C ASP A 32 8.18 6.66 7.47
N SER A 33 7.80 7.85 7.97
CA SER A 33 7.48 8.99 7.12
C SER A 33 8.68 9.55 6.33
N GLY A 34 9.90 9.46 6.87
CA GLY A 34 11.11 9.90 6.20
C GLY A 34 11.46 8.99 5.03
N LYS A 35 11.45 7.67 5.25
CA LYS A 35 11.66 6.67 4.18
C LYS A 35 10.57 6.73 3.12
N ALA A 36 9.32 6.88 3.54
CA ALA A 36 8.18 7.05 2.62
C ALA A 36 8.33 8.29 1.75
N GLN A 37 8.72 9.42 2.33
CA GLN A 37 8.97 10.66 1.60
C GLN A 37 10.11 10.51 0.59
N GLU A 38 11.21 9.85 0.97
CA GLU A 38 12.32 9.59 0.06
C GLU A 38 11.89 8.73 -1.14
N VAL A 39 11.25 7.58 -0.89
CA VAL A 39 10.79 6.69 -1.96
C VAL A 39 9.77 7.38 -2.86
N PHE A 40 8.83 8.12 -2.28
CA PHE A 40 7.85 8.91 -3.04
C PHE A 40 8.53 9.93 -3.96
N GLN A 41 9.45 10.74 -3.43
CA GLN A 41 10.17 11.74 -4.22
C GLN A 41 11.03 11.11 -5.32
N ARG A 42 11.74 10.00 -5.01
CA ARG A 42 12.54 9.26 -6.00
C ARG A 42 11.67 8.68 -7.12
N THR A 43 10.48 8.18 -6.79
CA THR A 43 9.49 7.70 -7.77
C THR A 43 9.06 8.82 -8.72
N LEU A 44 8.69 10.00 -8.18
CA LEU A 44 8.27 11.14 -9.00
C LEU A 44 9.41 11.75 -9.83
N HIS A 45 10.62 11.77 -9.27
CA HIS A 45 11.79 12.27 -9.97
C HIS A 45 12.09 11.42 -11.21
N GLU A 46 12.10 10.09 -11.05
CA GLU A 46 12.35 9.19 -12.17
C GLU A 46 11.20 9.21 -13.18
N ALA A 47 9.96 9.30 -12.71
CA ALA A 47 8.79 9.50 -13.56
C ALA A 47 8.93 10.73 -14.47
N THR A 48 9.39 11.85 -13.91
CA THR A 48 9.61 13.09 -14.65
C THR A 48 10.75 12.94 -15.67
N ARG A 49 11.85 12.30 -15.29
CA ARG A 49 12.99 12.03 -16.19
C ARG A 49 12.57 11.14 -17.37
N ARG A 50 11.80 10.08 -17.10
CA ARG A 50 11.29 9.17 -18.12
C ARG A 50 10.31 9.88 -19.06
N ALA A 51 9.39 10.68 -18.52
CA ALA A 51 8.47 11.49 -19.31
C ALA A 51 9.20 12.39 -20.33
N ALA A 52 10.32 13.00 -19.92
CA ALA A 52 11.10 13.89 -20.77
C ALA A 52 11.89 13.17 -21.89
N ARG A 53 12.26 11.91 -21.69
CA ARG A 53 13.12 11.15 -22.64
C ARG A 53 12.33 10.24 -23.57
N GLU A 54 11.35 9.55 -23.01
CA GLU A 54 10.68 8.41 -23.64
C GLU A 54 9.15 8.54 -23.64
N GLY A 55 8.61 9.53 -22.90
CA GLY A 55 7.20 9.60 -22.58
C GLY A 55 6.82 8.73 -21.38
N LEU A 56 5.55 8.83 -20.95
CA LEU A 56 5.03 8.04 -19.84
C LEU A 56 4.46 6.70 -20.32
N PRO A 57 4.57 5.63 -19.51
CA PRO A 57 3.87 4.37 -19.79
C PRO A 57 2.36 4.61 -19.95
N ASN A 58 1.76 3.91 -20.91
CA ASN A 58 0.29 3.89 -21.09
C ASN A 58 -0.42 2.94 -20.11
N GLU A 59 0.34 2.26 -19.24
CA GLU A 59 -0.19 1.36 -18.24
C GLU A 59 -0.86 2.13 -17.10
N ARG A 60 -2.04 1.70 -16.69
CA ARG A 60 -2.74 2.28 -15.54
C ARG A 60 -1.95 1.97 -14.26
N PHE A 61 -1.87 2.96 -13.36
CA PHE A 61 -1.21 2.81 -12.04
C PHE A 61 0.29 2.42 -12.07
N TRP A 62 0.98 2.63 -13.20
CA TRP A 62 2.42 2.32 -13.31
C TRP A 62 3.28 2.97 -12.22
N LEU A 63 2.89 4.15 -11.69
CA LEU A 63 3.57 4.80 -10.56
C LEU A 63 3.49 3.96 -9.29
N PHE A 64 2.37 3.29 -9.04
CA PHE A 64 2.22 2.40 -7.89
C PHE A 64 3.06 1.12 -8.03
N ARG A 65 3.23 0.62 -9.26
CA ARG A 65 4.17 -0.49 -9.52
C ARG A 65 5.62 -0.09 -9.26
N ASP A 66 6.05 1.07 -9.76
CA ASP A 66 7.41 1.59 -9.52
C ASP A 66 7.65 1.87 -8.04
N ALA A 67 6.68 2.50 -7.36
CA ALA A 67 6.74 2.73 -5.92
C ALA A 67 6.81 1.43 -5.12
N ARG A 68 6.04 0.39 -5.49
CA ARG A 68 6.12 -0.92 -4.83
C ARG A 68 7.53 -1.48 -4.90
N TRP A 69 8.13 -1.54 -6.09
CA TRP A 69 9.48 -2.06 -6.26
C TRP A 69 10.51 -1.29 -5.40
N ARG A 70 10.43 0.04 -5.38
CA ARG A 70 11.32 0.88 -4.56
C ARG A 70 11.09 0.72 -3.06
N CYS A 71 9.85 0.53 -2.62
CA CYS A 71 9.55 0.24 -1.21
C CYS A 71 10.17 -1.09 -0.80
N LEU A 72 10.07 -2.13 -1.64
CA LEU A 72 10.70 -3.43 -1.39
C LEU A 72 12.22 -3.31 -1.29
N GLU A 73 12.86 -2.63 -2.24
CA GLU A 73 14.31 -2.36 -2.21
C GLU A 73 14.72 -1.60 -0.94
N ALA A 74 13.98 -0.56 -0.56
CA ALA A 74 14.24 0.19 0.67
C ALA A 74 14.08 -0.69 1.92
N SER A 75 13.09 -1.58 1.96
CA SER A 75 12.88 -2.51 3.07
C SER A 75 14.00 -3.54 3.19
N GLU A 76 14.59 -4.03 2.09
CA GLU A 76 15.68 -5.02 2.12
C GLU A 76 16.98 -4.46 2.74
N THR A 77 17.18 -3.14 2.68
CA THR A 77 18.39 -2.49 3.22
C THR A 77 18.36 -2.31 4.75
N ASP A 78 17.21 -2.49 5.39
CA ASP A 78 17.10 -2.50 6.85
C ASP A 78 17.46 -3.88 7.43
N LEU A 79 17.85 -3.89 8.71
CA LEU A 79 17.91 -5.11 9.51
C LEU A 79 16.54 -5.79 9.47
N GLN A 80 16.42 -6.88 8.71
CA GLN A 80 15.21 -7.67 8.67
C GLN A 80 14.94 -8.22 10.07
N ALA A 81 13.78 -7.90 10.64
CA ALA A 81 13.30 -8.64 11.78
C ALA A 81 13.17 -10.12 11.36
N GLU A 82 13.60 -11.04 12.22
CA GLU A 82 13.37 -12.46 11.94
C GLU A 82 11.86 -12.69 11.70
N PRO A 83 11.49 -13.56 10.75
CA PRO A 83 10.08 -13.88 10.51
C PRO A 83 9.49 -14.51 11.77
N LEU A 84 8.86 -13.69 12.61
CA LEU A 84 8.09 -14.17 13.74
C LEU A 84 6.75 -14.67 13.20
N GLU A 85 6.33 -15.86 13.61
CA GLU A 85 4.93 -16.25 13.40
C GLU A 85 4.05 -15.23 14.13
N ILE A 86 3.35 -14.41 13.37
CA ILE A 86 2.43 -13.42 13.93
C ILE A 86 1.18 -14.19 14.34
N GLU A 87 0.86 -14.14 15.62
CA GLU A 87 -0.33 -14.75 16.20
C GLU A 87 -1.60 -14.28 15.47
N GLU A 88 -2.52 -15.20 15.19
CA GLU A 88 -3.82 -14.90 14.59
C GLU A 88 -4.91 -15.02 15.66
N GLN A 89 -5.78 -14.01 15.77
CA GLN A 89 -6.95 -14.06 16.64
C GLN A 89 -8.23 -13.73 15.87
N GLU A 90 -9.33 -14.39 16.25
CA GLU A 90 -10.65 -14.11 15.66
C GLU A 90 -11.18 -12.75 16.16
N ILE A 91 -11.92 -12.05 15.30
CA ILE A 91 -12.52 -10.75 15.60
C ILE A 91 -13.67 -10.96 16.60
N THR A 92 -13.65 -10.22 17.71
CA THR A 92 -14.64 -10.31 18.79
C THR A 92 -15.58 -9.12 18.78
N ALA A 93 -16.64 -9.16 19.59
CA ALA A 93 -17.52 -8.02 19.79
C ALA A 93 -16.81 -6.82 20.47
N GLY A 94 -15.73 -7.06 21.22
CA GLY A 94 -14.94 -6.02 21.90
C GLY A 94 -13.96 -5.28 20.97
N THR A 95 -13.71 -5.80 19.77
CA THR A 95 -12.79 -5.23 18.78
C THR A 95 -13.08 -3.76 18.49
N ALA A 96 -14.34 -3.37 18.33
CA ALA A 96 -14.70 -1.98 18.01
C ALA A 96 -14.18 -0.98 19.06
N SER A 97 -14.38 -1.28 20.34
CA SER A 97 -13.91 -0.45 21.47
C SER A 97 -12.38 -0.44 21.62
N GLN A 98 -11.69 -1.46 21.11
CA GLN A 98 -10.23 -1.45 21.03
C GLN A 98 -9.74 -0.56 19.87
N ILE A 99 -10.39 -0.63 18.71
CA ILE A 99 -10.04 0.18 17.52
C ILE A 99 -10.18 1.68 17.81
N GLU A 100 -11.20 2.11 18.57
CA GLU A 100 -11.37 3.52 18.95
C GLU A 100 -10.17 4.12 19.71
N ARG A 101 -9.31 3.27 20.29
CA ARG A 101 -8.10 3.68 21.01
C ARG A 101 -6.85 3.66 20.14
N LEU A 102 -6.94 3.21 18.88
CA LEU A 102 -5.81 3.19 17.96
C LEU A 102 -5.54 4.57 17.38
N GLU A 103 -4.27 4.95 17.42
CA GLU A 103 -3.79 6.06 16.61
C GLU A 103 -3.65 5.62 15.14
N PRO A 104 -3.99 6.47 14.15
CA PRO A 104 -3.91 6.11 12.73
C PRO A 104 -2.52 5.61 12.27
N ILE A 105 -1.46 6.07 12.94
CA ILE A 105 -0.08 5.64 12.68
C ILE A 105 0.15 4.14 12.95
N GLN A 106 -0.58 3.55 13.89
CA GLN A 106 -0.38 2.15 14.30
C GLN A 106 -0.65 1.20 13.13
N LEU A 107 -1.64 1.50 12.30
CA LEU A 107 -1.93 0.69 11.12
C LEU A 107 -0.75 0.65 10.13
N ALA A 108 -0.05 1.77 9.94
CA ALA A 108 1.13 1.82 9.06
C ALA A 108 2.29 1.00 9.64
N ILE A 109 2.52 1.08 10.95
CA ILE A 109 3.53 0.26 11.65
C ILE A 109 3.21 -1.23 11.45
N TRP A 110 1.96 -1.62 11.72
CA TRP A 110 1.48 -2.99 11.58
C TRP A 110 1.58 -3.52 10.15
N ILE A 111 1.17 -2.74 9.15
CA ILE A 111 1.31 -3.14 7.74
C ILE A 111 2.78 -3.28 7.36
N SER A 112 3.63 -2.32 7.74
CA SER A 112 5.05 -2.34 7.39
C SER A 112 5.83 -3.53 7.96
N ALA A 113 5.36 -4.06 9.12
CA ALA A 113 5.92 -5.22 9.79
C ALA A 113 5.44 -6.57 9.21
N ALA A 114 4.40 -6.58 8.37
CA ALA A 114 3.94 -7.81 7.74
C ALA A 114 4.96 -8.34 6.72
N PRO A 115 5.07 -9.67 6.54
CA PRO A 115 5.93 -10.25 5.51
C PRO A 115 5.41 -9.96 4.10
N GLU A 116 6.29 -9.97 3.11
CA GLU A 116 5.86 -10.00 1.70
C GLU A 116 5.38 -11.41 1.31
N PRO A 117 4.36 -11.54 0.44
CA PRO A 117 3.63 -10.48 -0.28
C PRO A 117 2.44 -9.87 0.50
N GLN A 118 2.23 -10.23 1.77
CA GLN A 118 1.09 -9.78 2.56
C GLN A 118 1.09 -8.27 2.80
N ARG A 119 2.26 -7.69 3.09
CA ARG A 119 2.43 -6.24 3.28
C ARG A 119 1.98 -5.44 2.07
N THR A 120 2.45 -5.79 0.87
CA THR A 120 1.97 -5.19 -0.39
C THR A 120 0.44 -5.27 -0.50
N ALA A 121 -0.13 -6.45 -0.27
CA ALA A 121 -1.58 -6.67 -0.37
C ALA A 121 -2.38 -5.80 0.61
N LEU A 122 -1.94 -5.72 1.87
CA LEU A 122 -2.58 -4.90 2.90
C LEU A 122 -2.45 -3.41 2.57
N ALA A 123 -1.26 -2.96 2.17
CA ALA A 123 -1.01 -1.56 1.82
C ALA A 123 -1.94 -1.10 0.69
N PHE A 124 -2.09 -1.88 -0.39
CA PHE A 124 -3.01 -1.54 -1.47
C PHE A 124 -4.48 -1.58 -1.06
N PHE A 125 -4.88 -2.58 -0.27
CA PHE A 125 -6.27 -2.74 0.17
C PHE A 125 -6.75 -1.59 1.05
N TYR A 126 -5.93 -1.13 2.00
CA TYR A 126 -6.32 -0.06 2.93
C TYR A 126 -6.17 1.36 2.39
N LEU A 127 -5.70 1.54 1.15
CA LEU A 127 -5.79 2.85 0.47
C LEU A 127 -7.21 3.19 0.04
N ASP A 128 -8.05 2.17 -0.17
CA ASP A 128 -9.42 2.29 -0.69
C ASP A 128 -9.49 2.98 -2.08
N GLU A 129 -8.47 2.74 -2.92
CA GLU A 129 -8.34 3.33 -4.27
C GLU A 129 -8.45 2.32 -5.42
N PHE A 130 -8.40 1.03 -5.10
CA PHE A 130 -8.28 -0.04 -6.08
C PHE A 130 -9.33 -1.11 -5.84
N ASP A 131 -9.88 -1.68 -6.90
CA ASP A 131 -10.67 -2.90 -6.78
C ASP A 131 -9.77 -4.13 -6.55
N HIS A 132 -10.36 -5.25 -6.13
CA HIS A 132 -9.61 -6.47 -5.81
C HIS A 132 -8.80 -7.03 -6.99
N ARG A 133 -9.25 -6.83 -8.24
CA ARG A 133 -8.53 -7.29 -9.44
C ARG A 133 -7.33 -6.39 -9.71
N GLU A 134 -7.50 -5.08 -9.56
CA GLU A 134 -6.43 -4.10 -9.66
C GLU A 134 -5.36 -4.35 -8.58
N ILE A 135 -5.76 -4.64 -7.34
CA ILE A 135 -4.82 -4.99 -6.26
C ILE A 135 -4.05 -6.26 -6.60
N ALA A 136 -4.74 -7.32 -7.04
CA ALA A 136 -4.10 -8.59 -7.39
C ALA A 136 -3.08 -8.42 -8.53
N ASP A 137 -3.41 -7.62 -9.54
CA ASP A 137 -2.51 -7.30 -10.65
C ASP A 137 -1.29 -6.47 -10.20
N LEU A 138 -1.51 -5.44 -9.38
CA LEU A 138 -0.43 -4.60 -8.84
C LEU A 138 0.51 -5.35 -7.88
N ALA A 139 -0.04 -6.28 -7.10
CA ALA A 139 0.71 -7.11 -6.16
C ALA A 139 1.31 -8.37 -6.81
N GLU A 140 1.02 -8.63 -8.09
CA GLU A 140 1.42 -9.84 -8.83
C GLU A 140 0.91 -11.14 -8.18
N LEU A 141 -0.34 -11.12 -7.69
CA LEU A 141 -0.98 -12.22 -6.98
C LEU A 141 -2.18 -12.77 -7.73
N LYS A 142 -2.55 -14.02 -7.41
CA LYS A 142 -3.88 -14.54 -7.75
C LYS A 142 -4.92 -13.95 -6.80
N LEU A 143 -6.15 -13.73 -7.28
CA LEU A 143 -7.27 -13.26 -6.43
C LEU A 143 -7.49 -14.13 -5.18
N SER A 144 -7.35 -15.45 -5.30
CA SER A 144 -7.49 -16.38 -4.17
C SER A 144 -6.39 -16.19 -3.13
N GLU A 145 -5.18 -15.87 -3.58
CA GLU A 145 -4.04 -15.60 -2.70
C GLU A 145 -4.20 -14.25 -2.01
N LEU A 146 -4.59 -13.20 -2.75
CA LEU A 146 -4.94 -11.90 -2.19
C LEU A 146 -5.99 -12.05 -1.08
N SER A 147 -7.09 -12.76 -1.35
CA SER A 147 -8.15 -12.99 -0.37
C SER A 147 -7.62 -13.69 0.90
N ARG A 148 -6.75 -14.68 0.75
CA ARG A 148 -6.14 -15.40 1.88
C ARG A 148 -5.24 -14.49 2.71
N LEU A 149 -4.35 -13.73 2.06
CA LEU A 149 -3.41 -12.81 2.72
C LEU A 149 -4.14 -11.72 3.51
N LEU A 150 -5.21 -11.15 2.94
CA LEU A 150 -6.04 -10.16 3.61
C LEU A 150 -6.78 -10.75 4.82
N ALA A 151 -7.29 -11.98 4.71
CA ALA A 151 -7.98 -12.65 5.82
C ALA A 151 -7.03 -12.91 6.99
N VAL A 152 -5.84 -13.47 6.71
CA VAL A 152 -4.78 -13.70 7.70
C VAL A 152 -4.34 -12.37 8.33
N GLY A 153 -4.10 -11.34 7.51
CA GLY A 153 -3.62 -10.05 7.99
C GLY A 153 -4.61 -9.37 8.96
N ARG A 154 -5.92 -9.49 8.71
CA ARG A 154 -6.93 -8.97 9.64
C ARG A 154 -6.93 -9.69 11.00
N ARG A 155 -6.68 -11.00 11.02
CA ARG A 155 -6.56 -11.76 12.27
C ARG A 155 -5.28 -11.43 13.04
N GLN A 156 -4.20 -11.16 12.32
CA GLN A 156 -2.95 -10.67 12.90
C GLN A 156 -3.12 -9.27 13.51
N PHE A 157 -3.83 -8.36 12.82
CA PHE A 157 -4.19 -7.07 13.40
C PHE A 157 -5.04 -7.22 14.67
N GLN A 158 -5.98 -8.16 14.68
CA GLN A 158 -6.77 -8.45 15.88
C GLN A 158 -5.88 -8.93 17.04
N ALA A 159 -4.90 -9.80 16.78
CA ALA A 159 -3.96 -10.24 17.81
C ALA A 159 -3.12 -9.08 18.36
N TRP A 160 -2.59 -8.22 17.49
CA TRP A 160 -1.86 -7.02 17.90
C TRP A 160 -2.74 -6.03 18.67
N LEU A 161 -3.99 -5.89 18.26
CA LEU A 161 -4.97 -5.06 18.96
C LEU A 161 -5.26 -5.61 20.36
N GLY A 162 -5.43 -6.93 20.51
CA GLY A 162 -5.59 -7.62 21.79
C GLY A 162 -4.38 -7.45 22.70
N ALA A 163 -3.16 -7.57 22.16
CA ALA A 163 -1.93 -7.37 22.91
C ALA A 163 -1.73 -5.90 23.34
N THR A 164 -2.07 -4.94 22.47
CA THR A 164 -1.93 -3.50 22.73
C THR A 164 -3.00 -3.01 23.71
N PHE A 165 -4.22 -3.52 23.58
CA PHE A 165 -5.39 -3.06 24.31
C PHE A 165 -6.21 -4.26 24.82
N PRO A 166 -5.71 -5.01 25.82
CA PRO A 166 -6.39 -6.20 26.31
C PRO A 166 -7.83 -5.90 26.70
N GLU A 167 -8.76 -6.78 26.32
CA GLU A 167 -10.12 -6.74 26.81
C GLU A 167 -10.07 -6.87 28.34
N ARG A 168 -10.78 -5.98 29.05
CA ARG A 168 -10.85 -6.07 30.51
C ARG A 168 -11.61 -7.37 30.83
N PRO A 169 -11.07 -8.26 31.69
CA PRO A 169 -11.80 -9.47 32.04
C PRO A 169 -13.17 -9.07 32.61
N PRO A 170 -14.25 -9.81 32.27
CA PRO A 170 -15.55 -9.57 32.89
C PRO A 170 -15.40 -9.74 34.41
N VAL A 171 -15.81 -8.71 35.16
CA VAL A 171 -15.82 -8.67 36.63
C VAL A 171 -16.92 -9.57 37.16
#